data_AF-A0A1I2H1A7-F1
#
_entry.id   AF-A0A1I2H1A7-F1
#
_cell.length_a   1.000
_cell.length_b   1.000
_cell.length_c   1.000
_cell.angle_alpha   90.00
_cell.angle_beta   90.00
_cell.angle_gamma   90.00
#
_symmetry.space_group_name_H-M   'P 1'
#
loop_
_entity.id
_entity.type
_entity.pdbx_description
1 polymer ?
#
loop_
_entity_poly.entity_id
_entity_poly.type
_entity_poly.pdbx_seq_one_letter_code
_entity_poly.pdbx_strand_id
1 'polypeptide(L)'
;MARGKGQLLRDADASPKGWSSRDKFAAVLETAALNEADLAEFCRKRGLYPAQIAAWRSACEQANDWDRTSTARLGRATKEEKKRIKDLERELARKDRALAETAALLVLRKKAHAIWGGDEDA
;
A
#
# COMPACT_ATOMS: atom_id res chain seq x y z
N MET A 1 44.76 -4.76 5.58
CA MET A 1 44.22 -4.46 4.23
C MET A 1 44.06 -5.77 3.49
N ALA A 2 42.86 -6.07 2.96
CA ALA A 2 42.57 -6.88 1.76
C ALA A 2 41.13 -7.42 1.86
N ARG A 3 40.22 -6.78 1.11
CA ARG A 3 38.83 -7.20 0.97
C ARG A 3 38.80 -8.47 0.11
N GLY A 4 38.35 -9.58 0.71
CA GLY A 4 38.15 -10.86 0.05
C GLY A 4 37.00 -10.79 -0.95
N LYS A 5 37.30 -11.14 -2.19
CA LYS A 5 36.43 -11.14 -3.36
C LYS A 5 35.15 -11.93 -3.07
N GLY A 6 34.01 -11.24 -3.18
CA GLY A 6 32.69 -11.87 -3.25
C GLY A 6 32.57 -12.56 -4.60
N GLN A 7 32.97 -13.83 -4.64
CA GLN A 7 32.62 -14.75 -5.70
C GLN A 7 31.15 -15.11 -5.49
N LEU A 8 30.24 -14.55 -6.28
CA LEU A 8 28.93 -15.15 -6.47
C LEU A 8 28.75 -15.44 -7.96
N LEU A 9 28.55 -16.74 -8.18
CA LEU A 9 28.27 -17.44 -9.41
C LEU A 9 27.66 -16.56 -10.50
N ARG A 10 28.46 -16.46 -11.56
CA ARG A 10 27.98 -16.32 -12.93
C ARG A 10 27.20 -17.59 -13.26
N ASP A 11 25.87 -17.49 -13.25
CA ASP A 11 24.91 -18.29 -14.03
C ASP A 11 23.51 -17.70 -13.76
N ALA A 12 23.34 -16.43 -14.11
CA ALA A 12 22.02 -15.83 -14.27
C ALA A 12 21.82 -15.71 -15.78
N ASP A 13 20.83 -16.45 -16.29
CA ASP A 13 20.37 -16.39 -17.67
C ASP A 13 20.54 -14.99 -18.25
N ALA A 14 21.18 -14.89 -19.42
CA ALA A 14 21.35 -13.66 -20.20
C ALA A 14 20.01 -13.14 -20.78
N SER A 15 18.93 -13.35 -20.05
CA SER A 15 17.62 -12.77 -20.24
C SER A 15 17.37 -11.73 -19.12
N PRO A 16 16.62 -10.64 -19.39
CA PRO A 16 16.30 -9.60 -18.41
C PRO A 16 15.60 -10.08 -17.11
N LYS A 17 15.29 -11.38 -16.99
CA LYS A 17 14.74 -12.09 -15.82
C LYS A 17 15.78 -12.41 -14.73
N GLY A 18 17.07 -12.49 -15.07
CA GLY A 18 18.13 -12.83 -14.10
C GLY A 18 18.73 -11.66 -13.31
N TRP A 19 18.40 -10.42 -13.69
CA TRP A 19 18.97 -9.22 -13.08
C TRP A 19 18.14 -8.73 -11.89
N SER A 20 18.72 -8.73 -10.69
CA SER A 20 18.07 -8.14 -9.52
C SER A 20 17.99 -6.61 -9.65
N SER A 21 17.10 -5.96 -8.88
CA SER A 21 17.00 -4.50 -8.85
C SER A 21 18.33 -3.84 -8.48
N ARG A 22 19.12 -4.48 -7.61
CA ARG A 22 20.46 -4.01 -7.22
C ARG A 22 21.45 -4.08 -8.38
N ASP A 23 21.43 -5.15 -9.17
CA ASP A 23 22.33 -5.33 -10.31
C ASP A 23 22.01 -4.34 -11.44
N LYS A 24 20.71 -4.10 -11.66
CA LYS A 24 20.23 -3.08 -12.61
C LYS A 24 20.72 -1.69 -12.22
N PHE A 25 20.60 -1.35 -10.94
CA PHE A 25 21.08 -0.07 -10.41
C PHE A 25 22.62 0.06 -10.52
N ALA A 26 23.36 -1.01 -10.19
CA ALA A 26 24.82 -1.02 -10.33
C ALA A 26 25.24 -0.82 -11.80
N ALA A 27 24.57 -1.48 -12.74
CA ALA A 27 24.83 -1.29 -14.16
C ALA A 27 24.54 0.15 -14.63
N VAL A 28 23.45 0.77 -14.15
CA VAL A 28 23.13 2.18 -14.45
C VAL A 28 24.21 3.12 -13.91
N LEU A 29 24.74 2.87 -12.70
CA LEU A 29 25.82 3.66 -12.11
C LEU A 29 27.14 3.51 -12.88
N GLU A 30 27.52 2.27 -13.21
CA GLU A 30 28.75 1.97 -13.95
C GLU A 30 28.75 2.60 -15.35
N THR A 31 27.57 2.72 -15.96
CA THR A 31 27.38 3.28 -17.30
C THR A 31 27.08 4.78 -17.32
N ALA A 32 26.99 5.43 -16.15
CA ALA A 32 26.59 6.83 -16.05
C ALA A 32 27.57 7.79 -16.76
N ALA A 33 28.87 7.48 -16.71
CA ALA A 33 29.94 8.31 -17.27
C ALA A 33 30.52 7.77 -18.59
N LEU A 34 29.99 6.65 -19.11
CA LEU A 34 30.48 6.04 -20.34
C LEU A 34 29.95 6.77 -21.58
N ASN A 35 30.78 6.86 -22.61
CA ASN A 35 30.34 7.28 -23.94
C ASN A 35 29.59 6.13 -24.65
N GLU A 36 29.05 6.40 -25.85
CA GLU A 36 28.23 5.41 -26.58
C GLU A 36 29.01 4.16 -27.01
N ALA A 37 30.29 4.30 -27.36
CA ALA A 37 31.15 3.18 -27.74
C ALA A 37 31.45 2.26 -26.56
N ASP A 38 31.80 2.86 -25.41
CA ASP A 38 32.08 2.14 -24.16
C ASP A 38 30.82 1.49 -23.60
N LEU A 39 29.67 2.16 -23.72
CA LEU A 39 28.36 1.60 -23.36
C LEU A 39 28.03 0.38 -24.23
N ALA A 40 28.25 0.45 -25.55
CA ALA A 40 28.03 -0.67 -26.45
C ALA A 40 28.96 -1.84 -26.14
N GLU A 41 30.22 -1.58 -25.79
CA GLU A 41 31.15 -2.63 -25.35
C GLU A 41 30.72 -3.27 -24.02
N PHE A 42 30.33 -2.46 -23.03
CA PHE A 42 29.80 -2.92 -21.75
C PHE A 42 28.57 -3.82 -21.96
N CYS A 43 27.64 -3.38 -22.81
CA CYS A 43 26.44 -4.10 -23.18
C CYS A 43 26.76 -5.47 -23.80
N ARG A 44 27.67 -5.51 -24.79
CA ARG A 44 28.12 -6.77 -25.41
C ARG A 44 28.75 -7.74 -24.41
N LYS A 45 29.60 -7.26 -23.49
CA LYS A 45 30.26 -8.07 -22.47
C LYS A 45 29.29 -8.72 -21.48
N ARG A 46 28.14 -8.06 -21.21
CA ARG A 46 27.15 -8.50 -20.22
C ARG A 46 25.86 -9.06 -20.82
N GLY A 47 25.78 -9.18 -22.14
CA GLY A 47 24.57 -9.65 -22.83
C GLY A 47 23.38 -8.70 -22.67
N LEU A 48 23.65 -7.40 -22.58
CA LEU A 48 22.64 -6.35 -22.44
C LEU A 48 22.52 -5.53 -23.72
N TYR A 49 21.42 -4.80 -23.84
CA TYR A 49 21.20 -3.78 -24.87
C TYR A 49 21.27 -2.38 -24.26
N PRO A 50 21.84 -1.38 -24.95
CA PRO A 50 21.85 0.00 -24.48
C PRO A 50 20.47 0.53 -24.09
N ALA A 51 19.42 0.13 -24.83
CA ALA A 51 18.03 0.46 -24.52
C ALA A 51 17.57 -0.05 -23.14
N GLN A 52 18.08 -1.20 -22.66
CA GLN A 52 17.76 -1.72 -21.33
C GLN A 52 18.39 -0.86 -20.23
N ILE A 53 19.64 -0.42 -20.43
CA ILE A 53 20.31 0.51 -19.50
C ILE A 53 19.56 1.84 -19.43
N ALA A 54 19.13 2.37 -20.58
CA ALA A 54 18.32 3.58 -20.64
C ALA A 54 16.98 3.41 -19.91
N ALA A 55 16.28 2.28 -20.12
CA ALA A 55 15.05 1.98 -19.41
C ALA A 55 15.26 1.87 -17.89
N TRP A 56 16.35 1.25 -17.44
CA TRP A 56 16.66 1.16 -16.01
C TRP A 56 17.06 2.50 -15.41
N ARG A 57 17.78 3.35 -16.15
CA ARG A 57 18.10 4.72 -15.72
C ARG A 57 16.82 5.52 -15.50
N SER A 58 15.92 5.50 -16.47
CA SER A 58 14.63 6.18 -16.40
C SER A 58 13.78 5.66 -15.24
N ALA A 59 13.78 4.34 -14.99
CA ALA A 59 13.10 3.75 -13.85
C ALA A 59 13.71 4.17 -12.50
N CYS A 60 15.04 4.32 -12.41
CA CYS A 60 15.72 4.80 -11.20
C CYS A 60 15.39 6.28 -10.92
N GLU A 61 15.35 7.11 -11.96
CA GLU A 61 14.99 8.53 -11.84
C GLU A 61 13.54 8.71 -11.34
N GLN A 62 12.62 7.88 -11.83
CA GLN A 62 11.19 7.96 -11.49
C GLN A 62 10.80 7.19 -10.22
N ALA A 63 11.71 6.43 -9.60
CA ALA A 63 11.38 5.53 -8.49
C ALA A 63 10.73 6.27 -7.30
N ASN A 64 11.19 7.49 -7.03
CA ASN A 64 10.68 8.31 -5.93
C ASN A 64 9.33 8.99 -6.24
N ASP A 65 9.01 9.21 -7.52
CA ASP A 65 7.76 9.86 -7.92
C ASP A 65 6.57 8.91 -7.74
N TRP A 66 6.77 7.63 -8.04
CA TRP A 66 5.77 6.59 -7.79
C TRP A 66 5.45 6.45 -6.29
N ASP A 67 6.47 6.42 -5.45
CA ASP A 67 6.30 6.27 -4.00
C ASP A 67 5.57 7.48 -3.38
N ARG A 68 5.95 8.69 -3.81
CA ARG A 68 5.33 9.93 -3.33
C ARG A 68 3.86 10.06 -3.71
N THR A 69 3.53 9.72 -4.96
CA THR A 69 2.14 9.79 -5.45
C THR A 69 1.26 8.69 -4.83
N SER A 70 1.79 7.47 -4.69
CA SER A 70 1.11 6.35 -4.03
C SER A 70 0.84 6.63 -2.55
N THR A 71 1.85 7.07 -1.81
CA THR A 71 1.73 7.40 -0.38
C THR A 71 0.74 8.54 -0.13
N ALA A 72 0.74 9.57 -0.99
CA ALA A 72 -0.23 10.66 -0.88
C ALA A 72 -1.67 10.20 -1.15
N ARG A 73 -1.89 9.31 -2.13
CA ARG A 73 -3.22 8.73 -2.40
C ARG A 73 -3.70 7.85 -1.25
N LEU A 74 -2.84 6.96 -0.76
CA LEU A 74 -3.15 6.08 0.37
C LEU A 74 -3.46 6.89 1.64
N GLY A 75 -2.70 7.96 1.89
CA GLY A 75 -2.93 8.87 3.01
C GLY A 75 -4.24 9.65 2.92
N ARG A 76 -4.74 9.96 1.72
CA ARG A 76 -6.07 10.57 1.53
C ARG A 76 -7.18 9.55 1.74
N ALA A 77 -7.08 8.37 1.12
CA ALA A 77 -8.07 7.31 1.24
C ALA A 77 -8.28 6.90 2.70
N THR A 78 -7.20 6.67 3.44
CA THR A 78 -7.27 6.33 4.87
C THR A 78 -7.88 7.43 5.75
N LYS A 79 -7.71 8.71 5.41
CA LYS A 79 -8.36 9.82 6.12
C LYS A 79 -9.87 9.86 5.85
N GLU A 80 -10.27 9.65 4.60
CA GLU A 80 -11.68 9.59 4.21
C GLU A 80 -12.40 8.40 4.87
N GLU A 81 -11.76 7.23 4.87
CA GLU A 81 -12.26 6.03 5.55
C GLU A 81 -12.42 6.27 7.06
N LYS A 82 -11.41 6.82 7.74
CA LYS A 82 -11.49 7.15 9.17
C LYS A 82 -12.62 8.13 9.47
N LYS A 83 -12.83 9.13 8.61
CA LYS A 83 -13.95 10.07 8.76
C LYS A 83 -15.28 9.34 8.64
N ARG A 84 -15.42 8.48 7.64
CA ARG A 84 -16.65 7.69 7.41
C ARG A 84 -16.95 6.75 8.56
N ILE A 85 -15.94 6.05 9.09
CA ILE A 85 -16.07 5.21 10.28
C ILE A 85 -16.62 6.03 11.45
N LYS A 86 -16.00 7.18 11.75
CA LYS A 86 -16.43 8.03 12.86
C LYS A 86 -17.86 8.55 12.72
N ASP A 87 -18.27 8.90 11.49
CA ASP A 87 -19.62 9.37 11.23
C ASP A 87 -20.66 8.24 11.34
N LEU A 88 -20.32 7.05 10.86
CA LEU A 88 -21.15 5.84 11.04
C LEU A 88 -21.27 5.42 12.50
N GLU A 89 -20.18 5.44 13.27
CA GLU A 89 -20.18 5.15 14.71
C GLU A 89 -21.10 6.11 15.49
N ARG A 90 -21.08 7.40 15.15
CA ARG A 90 -21.99 8.39 15.75
C ARG A 90 -23.44 8.12 15.39
N GLU A 91 -23.71 7.76 14.14
CA GLU A 91 -25.07 7.46 13.69
C GLU A 91 -25.61 6.20 14.38
N LEU A 92 -24.78 5.16 14.48
CA LEU A 92 -25.07 3.93 15.22
C LEU A 92 -25.41 4.26 16.67
N ALA A 93 -24.54 5.01 17.37
CA ALA A 93 -24.77 5.37 18.78
C ALA A 93 -26.07 6.16 19.01
N ARG A 94 -26.45 7.04 18.07
CA ARG A 94 -27.73 7.77 18.15
C ARG A 94 -28.92 6.83 17.96
N LYS A 95 -28.85 5.91 16.98
CA LYS A 95 -29.90 4.92 16.73
C LYS A 95 -30.05 3.96 17.91
N ASP A 96 -28.95 3.48 18.47
CA ASP A 96 -28.96 2.59 19.63
C ASP A 96 -29.56 3.27 20.86
N ARG A 97 -29.28 4.56 21.09
CA ARG A 97 -29.91 5.32 22.17
C ARG A 97 -31.43 5.43 21.99
N ALA A 98 -31.88 5.80 20.79
CA ALA A 98 -33.31 5.88 20.50
C ALA A 98 -34.01 4.52 20.65
N LEU A 99 -33.37 3.44 20.17
CA LEU A 99 -33.85 2.08 20.34
C LEU A 99 -33.94 1.69 21.83
N ALA A 100 -32.91 2.00 22.62
CA ALA A 100 -32.90 1.73 24.06
C ALA A 100 -34.00 2.50 24.80
N GLU A 101 -34.24 3.76 24.45
CA GLU A 101 -35.34 4.56 25.02
C GLU A 101 -36.71 3.95 24.71
N THR A 102 -36.95 3.55 23.46
CA THR A 102 -38.21 2.87 23.09
C THR A 102 -38.40 1.53 23.80
N ALA A 103 -37.34 0.73 23.92
CA ALA A 103 -37.36 -0.52 24.66
C ALA A 103 -37.68 -0.30 26.14
N ALA A 104 -37.09 0.73 26.76
CA ALA A 104 -37.38 1.09 28.15
C ALA A 104 -38.85 1.51 28.34
N LEU A 105 -39.41 2.32 27.43
CA LEU A 105 -40.82 2.71 27.46
C LEU A 105 -41.76 1.50 27.33
N LEU A 106 -41.45 0.55 26.43
CA LEU A 106 -42.23 -0.68 26.28
C LEU A 106 -42.21 -1.53 27.56
N VAL A 107 -41.04 -1.66 28.19
CA VAL A 107 -40.91 -2.38 29.47
C VAL A 107 -41.70 -1.69 30.58
N LEU A 108 -41.61 -0.38 30.69
CA LEU A 108 -42.37 0.42 31.65
C LEU A 108 -43.88 0.26 31.45
N ARG A 109 -44.37 0.35 30.21
CA ARG A 109 -45.79 0.13 29.87
C ARG A 109 -46.26 -1.27 30.29
N LYS A 110 -45.46 -2.30 29.99
CA LYS A 110 -45.78 -3.68 30.38
C LYS A 110 -45.85 -3.84 31.90
N LYS A 111 -44.91 -3.26 32.64
CA LYS A 111 -44.90 -3.30 34.11
C LYS A 111 -46.08 -2.54 34.71
N ALA A 112 -46.41 -1.36 34.19
CA ALA A 112 -47.57 -0.59 34.64
C ALA A 112 -48.87 -1.36 34.44
N HIS A 113 -49.07 -1.97 33.27
CA HIS A 113 -50.22 -2.84 33.02
C HIS A 113 -50.26 -4.05 33.96
N ALA A 114 -49.12 -4.65 34.31
CA ALA A 114 -49.12 -5.79 35.24
C ALA A 114 -49.49 -5.40 36.68
N ILE A 115 -49.25 -4.15 37.08
CA ILE A 115 -49.55 -3.66 38.44
C ILE A 115 -50.96 -3.05 38.52
N TRP A 116 -51.37 -2.30 37.50
CA TRP A 116 -52.63 -1.53 37.49
C TRP A 116 -53.70 -2.06 36.53
N GLY A 117 -53.36 -2.91 35.56
CA GLY A 117 -54.26 -3.42 34.52
C GLY A 117 -55.03 -4.68 34.92
N GLY A 118 -55.48 -4.73 36.18
CA GLY A 118 -56.26 -5.84 36.74
C GLY A 118 -57.68 -5.43 37.13
N ASP A 119 -58.35 -4.59 36.33
CA ASP A 119 -59.79 -4.26 36.48
C ASP A 119 -60.40 -3.76 35.15
N GLU A 120 -60.14 -4.48 34.05
CA GLU A 120 -60.98 -4.38 32.83
C GLU A 120 -61.46 -5.78 32.45
N ASP A 121 -62.28 -6.35 33.34
CA ASP A 121 -63.32 -7.35 33.09
C ASP A 121 -64.44 -7.13 34.13
N ALA A 122 -65.09 -5.97 34.03
CA ALA A 122 -66.42 -5.65 34.58
C ALA A 122 -67.12 -4.63 33.67
#